data_AF-A6I5H3-F1
#
_entry.id   AF-A6I5H3-F1
#
_cell.length_a   1.000
_cell.length_b   1.000
_cell.length_c   1.000
_cell.angle_alpha   90.00
_cell.angle_beta   90.00
_cell.angle_gamma   90.00
#
_symmetry.space_group_name_H-M   'P 1'
#
loop_
_entity.id
_entity.type
_entity.pdbx_description
1 polymer ?
#
loop_
_entity_poly.entity_id
_entity_poly.type
_entity_poly.pdbx_seq_one_letter_code
_entity_poly.pdbx_strand_id
1 'polypeptide(L)'
;MMPCLVSECLIKQTMHIPGPCLNNLGKSPSSLTCNENMAANIEEVKSMIKYHVKMQCLTVVIGHLKMTDNELIYKIHLAGNSLVFLLKTI
;
A
#
# COMPACT_ATOMS: atom_id res chain seq x y z
N MET A 1 -1.77 -7.08 -4.94
CA MET A 1 -1.72 -7.27 -3.47
C MET A 1 -2.81 -6.41 -2.85
N MET A 2 -3.89 -6.99 -2.29
CA MET A 2 -5.02 -6.20 -1.76
C MET A 2 -4.67 -5.61 -0.38
N PRO A 3 -4.88 -4.30 -0.16
CA PRO A 3 -4.79 -3.66 1.15
C PRO A 3 -5.78 -4.26 2.15
N CYS A 4 -5.37 -4.47 3.40
CA CYS A 4 -6.28 -4.79 4.50
C CYS A 4 -6.51 -3.51 5.32
N LEU A 5 -7.76 -3.07 5.46
CA LEU A 5 -8.13 -1.96 6.33
C LEU A 5 -8.39 -2.51 7.73
N VAL A 6 -7.77 -1.90 8.74
CA VAL A 6 -7.88 -2.33 10.14
C VAL A 6 -8.21 -1.13 11.00
N SER A 7 -9.28 -1.24 11.80
CA SER A 7 -9.64 -0.20 12.77
C SER A 7 -8.50 0.07 13.75
N GLU A 8 -8.24 1.34 14.09
CA GLU A 8 -7.13 1.73 14.97
C GLU A 8 -7.07 0.96 16.30
N CYS A 9 -8.22 0.64 16.89
CA CYS A 9 -8.30 -0.14 18.13
C CYS A 9 -7.76 -1.58 17.97
N LEU A 10 -7.79 -2.12 16.75
CA LEU A 10 -7.43 -3.51 16.43
C LEU A 10 -6.04 -3.65 15.79
N ILE A 11 -5.34 -2.55 15.47
CA ILE A 11 -4.01 -2.58 14.83
C ILE A 11 -3.01 -3.34 15.71
N LYS A 12 -3.00 -3.05 17.02
CA LYS A 12 -2.06 -3.69 17.96
C LYS A 12 -2.25 -5.20 18.04
N GLN A 13 -3.51 -5.67 18.02
CA GLN A 13 -3.83 -7.10 18.04
C GLN A 13 -3.52 -7.78 16.70
N THR A 14 -3.77 -7.08 15.59
CA THR A 14 -3.50 -7.57 14.24
C THR A 14 -1.99 -7.71 13.97
N MET A 15 -1.15 -6.85 14.54
CA MET A 15 0.31 -6.94 14.37
C MET A 15 0.92 -8.15 15.11
N HIS A 16 0.29 -8.65 16.18
CA HIS A 16 0.87 -9.72 17.00
C HIS A 16 0.47 -11.12 16.54
N ILE A 17 -0.81 -11.35 16.25
CA ILE A 17 -1.34 -12.70 15.97
C ILE A 17 -1.35 -12.98 14.45
N PRO A 18 -2.00 -12.17 13.61
CA PRO A 18 -1.91 -12.33 12.17
C PRO A 18 -0.70 -11.64 11.54
N GLY A 19 0.11 -10.88 12.28
CA GLY A 19 1.31 -10.20 11.76
C GLY A 19 2.28 -11.11 11.00
N PRO A 20 2.67 -12.29 11.53
CA PRO A 20 3.51 -13.25 10.80
C PRO A 20 2.84 -13.75 9.51
N CYS A 21 1.53 -13.99 9.55
CA CYS A 21 0.75 -14.45 8.39
C CYS A 21 0.56 -13.35 7.33
N LEU A 22 0.34 -12.11 7.76
CA LEU A 22 0.16 -10.91 6.92
C LEU A 22 1.46 -10.53 6.22
N ASN A 23 2.61 -10.65 6.90
CA ASN A 23 3.92 -10.48 6.30
C ASN A 23 4.19 -11.53 5.20
N ASN A 24 3.87 -12.80 5.48
CA ASN A 24 4.00 -13.88 4.50
C ASN A 24 3.04 -13.72 3.30
N LEU A 25 1.89 -13.07 3.49
CA LEU A 25 0.93 -12.71 2.44
C LEU A 25 1.21 -11.36 1.76
N GLY A 26 2.24 -10.63 2.21
CA GLY A 26 2.59 -9.28 1.74
C GLY A 26 1.52 -8.21 2.05
N LYS A 27 0.55 -8.47 2.93
CA LYS A 27 -0.55 -7.55 3.23
C LYS A 27 -0.19 -6.69 4.44
N SER A 28 0.37 -5.51 4.20
CA SER A 28 0.55 -4.52 5.28
C SER A 28 -0.79 -3.90 5.68
N PRO A 29 -1.16 -3.88 6.98
CA PRO A 29 -2.40 -3.27 7.44
C PRO A 29 -2.33 -1.75 7.33
N SER A 30 -3.41 -1.15 6.84
CA SER A 30 -3.62 0.30 6.82
C SER A 30 -4.64 0.66 7.91
N SER A 31 -4.32 1.66 8.73
CA SER A 31 -5.20 2.13 9.82
C SER A 31 -6.44 2.82 9.26
N LEU A 32 -7.59 2.57 9.87
CA LEU A 32 -8.84 3.25 9.55
C LEU A 32 -9.41 3.91 10.81
N THR A 33 -9.63 5.23 10.73
CA THR A 33 -10.32 6.02 11.75
C THR A 33 -11.83 5.80 11.62
N CYS A 34 -12.55 5.65 12.74
CA CYS A 34 -13.99 5.30 12.76
C CYS A 34 -14.92 6.39 12.14
N ASN A 35 -14.38 7.57 11.82
CA ASN A 35 -15.15 8.73 11.33
C ASN A 35 -15.01 8.98 9.81
N GLU A 36 -14.25 8.15 9.10
CA GLU A 36 -13.97 8.35 7.67
C GLU A 36 -14.85 7.48 6.78
N ASN A 37 -15.29 8.01 5.64
CA ASN A 37 -16.10 7.28 4.66
C ASN A 37 -15.30 6.10 4.09
N MET A 38 -15.67 4.88 4.49
CA MET A 38 -14.99 3.65 4.06
C MET A 38 -14.86 3.53 2.54
N ALA A 39 -15.87 3.98 1.78
CA ALA A 39 -15.84 3.92 0.31
C ALA A 39 -14.73 4.79 -0.30
N ALA A 40 -14.57 6.02 0.20
CA ALA A 40 -13.53 6.95 -0.27
C ALA A 40 -12.13 6.44 0.07
N ASN A 41 -11.94 5.94 1.30
CA ASN A 41 -10.67 5.37 1.73
C ASN A 41 -10.31 4.10 0.95
N ILE A 42 -11.30 3.30 0.54
CA ILE A 42 -11.05 2.14 -0.33
C ILE A 42 -10.55 2.60 -1.71
N GLU A 43 -11.11 3.66 -2.28
CA GLU A 43 -10.66 4.20 -3.57
C GLU A 43 -9.26 4.83 -3.49
N GLU A 44 -8.96 5.53 -2.39
CA GLU A 44 -7.64 6.08 -2.13
C GLU A 44 -6.58 4.98 -1.94
N VAL A 45 -6.88 3.99 -1.10
CA VAL A 45 -5.94 2.91 -0.80
C VAL A 45 -5.78 1.96 -2.00
N LYS A 46 -6.77 1.87 -2.89
CA LYS A 46 -6.63 1.24 -4.22
C LYS A 46 -5.74 2.05 -5.16
N SER A 47 -5.73 3.37 -5.00
CA SER A 47 -4.96 4.28 -5.86
C SER A 47 -3.52 4.46 -5.39
N MET A 48 -3.22 4.09 -4.15
CA MET A 48 -1.90 4.22 -3.52
C MET A 48 -0.86 3.23 -4.08
N ILE A 49 0.35 3.73 -4.34
CA ILE A 49 1.50 2.93 -4.79
C ILE A 49 2.12 2.26 -3.55
N LYS A 50 2.17 0.93 -3.54
CA LYS A 50 2.77 0.15 -2.44
C LYS A 50 4.11 -0.44 -2.87
N TYR A 51 5.15 -0.13 -2.09
CA TYR A 51 6.47 -0.74 -2.19
C TYR A 51 6.57 -1.92 -1.24
N HIS A 52 7.01 -3.06 -1.75
CA HIS A 52 7.37 -4.21 -0.94
C HIS A 52 8.83 -4.55 -1.19
N VAL A 53 9.67 -4.34 -0.18
CA VAL A 53 11.09 -4.69 -0.21
C VAL A 53 11.26 -6.04 0.48
N LYS A 54 11.79 -7.04 -0.24
CA LYS A 54 12.15 -8.34 0.34
C LYS A 54 13.58 -8.67 -0.06
N MET A 55 14.48 -8.79 0.91
CA MET A 55 15.93 -9.15 0.88
C MET A 55 16.78 -8.67 -0.32
N GLN A 56 16.38 -8.88 -1.57
CA GLN A 56 17.08 -8.40 -2.77
C GLN A 56 16.14 -7.85 -3.87
N CYS A 57 14.82 -7.90 -3.70
CA CYS A 57 13.85 -7.49 -4.73
C CYS A 57 12.89 -6.41 -4.19
N LEU A 58 12.66 -5.37 -5.02
CA LEU A 58 11.63 -4.37 -4.82
C LEU A 58 10.43 -4.67 -5.72
N THR A 59 9.28 -4.94 -5.12
CA THR A 59 8.01 -5.09 -5.85
C THR A 59 7.20 -3.81 -5.72
N VAL A 60 6.77 -3.24 -6.85
CA VAL A 60 5.98 -2.00 -6.90
C VAL A 60 4.66 -2.26 -7.61
N VAL A 61 3.54 -1.93 -6.97
CA VAL A 61 2.21 -1.97 -7.59
C VAL A 61 1.87 -0.58 -8.10
N ILE A 62 1.81 -0.39 -9.42
CA ILE A 62 1.67 0.92 -10.07
C ILE A 62 0.23 1.20 -10.55
N GLY A 63 -0.58 0.16 -10.81
CA GLY A 63 -1.94 0.38 -11.32
C GLY A 63 -2.78 -0.88 -11.43
N HIS A 64 -4.03 -0.70 -11.88
CA HIS A 64 -5.01 -1.75 -12.11
C HIS A 64 -5.57 -1.65 -13.54
N LEU A 65 -6.08 -2.76 -14.09
CA LEU A 65 -6.56 -2.86 -15.49
C LEU A 65 -7.66 -1.84 -15.90
N LYS A 66 -8.32 -1.16 -14.95
CA LYS A 66 -9.40 -0.20 -15.21
C LYS A 66 -8.93 1.26 -15.28
N MET A 67 -7.63 1.49 -15.16
CA MET A 67 -7.03 2.81 -15.06
C MET A 67 -6.69 3.33 -16.46
N THR A 68 -6.78 4.63 -16.68
CA THR A 68 -6.50 5.23 -18.01
C THR A 68 -5.00 5.34 -18.26
N ASP A 69 -4.58 5.36 -19.53
CA ASP A 69 -3.17 5.42 -19.92
C ASP A 69 -2.45 6.65 -19.34
N ASN A 70 -3.13 7.80 -19.30
CA ASN A 70 -2.60 9.03 -18.74
C ASN A 70 -2.33 8.93 -17.23
N GLU A 71 -3.27 8.35 -16.48
CA GLU A 71 -3.06 8.15 -15.06
C GLU A 71 -1.96 7.10 -14.80
N LEU A 72 -1.82 6.09 -15.67
CA LEU A 72 -0.78 5.08 -15.55
C LEU A 72 0.61 5.70 -15.74
N ILE A 73 0.78 6.54 -16.77
CA ILE A 73 2.03 7.28 -17.01
C ILE A 73 2.35 8.16 -15.80
N TYR A 74 1.36 8.90 -15.28
CA TYR A 74 1.52 9.71 -14.08
C TYR A 74 2.00 8.88 -12.87
N LYS A 75 1.39 7.73 -12.62
CA LYS A 75 1.81 6.84 -11.52
C LYS A 75 3.19 6.21 -11.72
N ILE A 76 3.61 5.93 -12.96
CA ILE A 76 4.96 5.46 -13.26
C ILE A 76 5.99 6.56 -12.91
N HIS A 77 5.75 7.81 -13.33
CA HIS A 77 6.63 8.93 -12.99
C HIS A 77 6.70 9.16 -11.48
N LEU A 78 5.55 9.13 -10.80
CA LEU A 78 5.49 9.26 -9.34
C LEU A 78 6.25 8.13 -8.63
N ALA A 79 6.10 6.89 -9.12
CA ALA A 79 6.82 5.74 -8.58
C ALA A 79 8.34 5.88 -8.75
N GLY A 80 8.81 6.31 -9.91
CA GLY A 80 10.22 6.58 -10.16
C GLY A 80 10.79 7.64 -9.22
N ASN A 81 10.09 8.76 -9.06
CA ASN A 81 10.52 9.85 -8.16
C ASN A 81 10.55 9.42 -6.69
N SER A 82 9.54 8.66 -6.25
CA SER A 82 9.48 8.13 -4.89
C SER A 82 10.59 7.11 -4.62
N LEU A 83 10.98 6.31 -5.62
CA LEU A 83 12.14 5.41 -5.51
C LEU A 83 13.46 6.18 -5.38
N VAL A 84 13.66 7.23 -6.18
CA VAL A 84 14.84 8.11 -6.07
C VAL A 84 14.91 8.75 -4.69
N PHE A 85 13.78 9.21 -4.15
CA PHE A 85 13.70 9.73 -2.79
C PHE A 85 14.12 8.66 -1.76
N LEU A 86 13.61 7.44 -1.88
CA LEU A 86 13.95 6.33 -0.98
C LEU A 86 15.45 6.01 -0.99
N LEU A 87 16.06 5.94 -2.18
CA LEU A 87 17.50 5.69 -2.34
C LEU A 87 18.37 6.83 -1.81
N LYS A 88 17.84 8.06 -1.78
CA LYS A 88 18.55 9.22 -1.23
C LYS A 88 18.43 9.32 0.29
N THR A 89 17.43 8.70 0.88
CA THR A 89 17.18 8.69 2.33
C THR A 89 17.82 7.49 3.05
N ILE A 90 18.16 6.42 2.31
CA ILE A 90 19.03 5.33 2.78
C ILE A 90 20.48 5.79 2.79
#